data_AF-A0A4C2E8U8-F1
#
_entry.id   AF-A0A4C2E8U8-F1
#
_cell.length_a   1.000
_cell.length_b   1.000
_cell.length_c   1.000
_cell.angle_alpha   90.00
_cell.angle_beta   90.00
_cell.angle_gamma   90.00
#
_symmetry.space_group_name_H-M   'P 1'
#
loop_
_entity.id
_entity.type
_entity.pdbx_description
1 polymer ?
#
loop_
_entity_poly.entity_id
_entity_poly.type
_entity_poly.pdbx_seq_one_letter_code
_entity_poly.pdbx_strand_id
1 'polypeptide(L)'
;MSSSDIEKRQSSDFDVTYRQQHGYGTGSYNGSENYGKADENGVHKVFTEGENDKYIVIGRQKFLRDDLFQAFGGTLNPGLAPPSQHKFANPAPLGLSGFALTTFVLSMVNAKAQGLTIPNVFVGPAMFYGGIVQTIAGIWELALENTFGGTALCSYGGFWMSFSALYIPWFGIVDAYKEDQGQLGNAVGVYLLGWTIFTYGLSICTMKSTLMFFALYFLLGTTFLLLAIGSITDKFGVNRAGGILGIIVAFIAWYNAFAGLANKRNSYVKKFSSVLYKQQQLLSYKQQSSTSYEFIKMSWEGFKKAINRAGNSVMIKNVDRTIDKDFDIEERRYKVLQKAGDSLQKEAKGYLDSLRAVTASQVTVAEVISNLYDDSKFVNSSAGGYNVGNYYLQCVQDFDTETVKQLDGPFRETVLDPVTKFSGYFKEINEAIKKREHKKQDYDAAKAKTRRLVDKPAKDATKLPRAEKELNLAKDIYENLNESLKQELPQLVALRVPYYDPSFEALVKIQLRFCTDGYTRLAQIQQYLDQQSRDDYANGLLDDRIDSLLQQMQSLDICALGIK
;
A
#
# COMPACT_ATOMS: atom_id res chain seq x y z
N MET A 1 10.57 -31.20 55.95
CA MET A 1 11.86 -31.56 55.33
C MET A 1 11.99 -30.79 54.02
N SER A 2 13.18 -30.27 53.71
CA SER A 2 13.44 -29.31 52.62
C SER A 2 14.01 -29.97 51.36
N SER A 3 13.69 -29.35 50.22
CA SER A 3 14.02 -29.49 48.79
C SER A 3 15.32 -30.15 48.25
N SER A 4 16.08 -30.99 48.97
CA SER A 4 17.36 -31.52 48.43
C SER A 4 17.33 -32.88 47.74
N ASP A 5 16.24 -33.65 47.81
CA ASP A 5 16.37 -35.12 47.68
C ASP A 5 15.89 -35.76 46.37
N ILE A 6 15.39 -35.03 45.37
CA ILE A 6 14.86 -35.67 44.15
C ILE A 6 15.32 -34.96 42.86
N GLU A 7 16.61 -34.64 42.78
CA GLU A 7 17.27 -34.19 41.53
C GLU A 7 18.17 -35.29 40.93
N LYS A 8 18.01 -36.54 41.35
CA LYS A 8 18.77 -37.66 40.80
C LYS A 8 17.84 -38.81 40.48
N ARG A 9 17.41 -38.89 39.23
CA ARG A 9 17.66 -40.07 38.39
C ARG A 9 16.99 -39.93 37.03
N GLN A 10 17.85 -39.95 36.02
CA GLN A 10 17.69 -40.72 34.79
C GLN A 10 16.72 -40.09 33.77
N SER A 11 17.15 -39.40 32.70
CA SER A 11 18.22 -39.69 31.73
C SER A 11 18.29 -41.16 31.32
N SER A 12 18.16 -41.41 30.01
CA SER A 12 18.19 -42.69 29.25
C SER A 12 16.81 -43.35 29.09
N ASP A 13 16.38 -43.89 27.95
CA ASP A 13 16.89 -43.94 26.58
C ASP A 13 15.81 -44.59 25.67
N PHE A 14 15.81 -44.22 24.38
CA PHE A 14 15.51 -45.03 23.17
C PHE A 14 14.13 -45.72 22.89
N ASP A 15 13.36 -45.09 21.97
CA ASP A 15 13.02 -45.47 20.57
C ASP A 15 12.41 -46.85 20.14
N VAL A 16 11.68 -46.83 19.00
CA VAL A 16 11.36 -47.88 17.97
C VAL A 16 9.87 -48.22 17.63
N THR A 17 9.33 -47.54 16.59
CA THR A 17 8.72 -47.97 15.27
C THR A 17 7.55 -49.00 15.04
N TYR A 18 6.42 -48.49 14.47
CA TYR A 18 5.44 -48.90 13.38
C TYR A 18 4.85 -50.35 13.13
N ARG A 19 3.51 -50.51 12.91
CA ARG A 19 2.73 -50.64 11.60
C ARG A 19 1.35 -51.43 11.63
N GLN A 20 0.27 -50.80 11.07
CA GLN A 20 -0.96 -51.23 10.29
C GLN A 20 -1.98 -52.38 10.61
N GLN A 21 -3.30 -52.06 10.47
CA GLN A 21 -4.37 -52.53 9.51
C GLN A 21 -5.80 -52.87 10.08
N HIS A 22 -6.86 -52.60 9.28
CA HIS A 22 -8.32 -52.53 9.57
C HIS A 22 -9.15 -53.84 9.43
N GLY A 23 -10.31 -53.94 10.12
CA GLY A 23 -11.42 -54.89 9.84
C GLY A 23 -12.60 -54.84 10.85
N TYR A 24 -13.86 -54.95 10.38
CA TYR A 24 -15.13 -54.71 11.12
C TYR A 24 -15.74 -55.96 11.84
N GLY A 25 -16.22 -55.76 13.08
CA GLY A 25 -17.48 -56.26 13.68
C GLY A 25 -17.73 -57.75 13.99
N THR A 26 -17.72 -58.14 15.29
CA THR A 26 -18.80 -58.81 16.06
C THR A 26 -18.32 -59.01 17.50
N GLY A 27 -19.19 -58.76 18.48
CA GLY A 27 -18.82 -58.68 19.90
C GLY A 27 -18.66 -60.03 20.61
N SER A 28 -17.81 -60.04 21.64
CA SER A 28 -18.03 -60.74 22.91
C SER A 28 -16.82 -60.55 23.83
N TYR A 29 -17.09 -59.84 24.93
CA TYR A 29 -16.51 -59.99 26.28
C TYR A 29 -15.01 -59.87 26.55
N ASN A 30 -14.78 -59.09 27.61
CA ASN A 30 -13.73 -59.24 28.63
C ASN A 30 -12.29 -58.94 28.22
N GLY A 31 -11.79 -57.86 28.78
CA GLY A 31 -10.37 -57.53 28.76
C GLY A 31 -10.19 -56.04 28.72
N SER A 32 -10.47 -55.40 29.85
CA SER A 32 -9.76 -54.24 30.38
C SER A 32 -8.66 -53.63 29.49
N GLU A 33 -8.86 -52.34 29.19
CA GLU A 33 -7.84 -51.27 29.16
C GLU A 33 -7.05 -51.04 27.85
N ASN A 34 -7.57 -50.14 27.00
CA ASN A 34 -6.99 -48.81 26.73
C ASN A 34 -7.59 -48.18 25.46
N TYR A 35 -8.88 -47.80 25.50
CA TYR A 35 -9.29 -46.61 24.76
C TYR A 35 -8.47 -45.49 25.34
N GLY A 36 -7.65 -44.83 24.52
CA GLY A 36 -6.97 -43.59 24.91
C GLY A 36 -8.04 -42.72 25.50
N LYS A 37 -7.96 -42.56 26.83
CA LYS A 37 -9.02 -41.97 27.64
C LYS A 37 -9.59 -40.83 26.82
N ALA A 38 -10.90 -40.83 26.60
CA ALA A 38 -11.53 -39.54 26.53
C ALA A 38 -10.98 -38.82 27.77
N ASP A 39 -10.13 -37.81 27.56
CA ASP A 39 -9.99 -36.83 28.62
C ASP A 39 -11.44 -36.40 28.91
N GLU A 40 -11.76 -36.15 30.18
CA GLU A 40 -13.11 -36.20 30.77
C GLU A 40 -14.21 -35.38 30.05
N ASN A 41 -13.88 -34.74 28.92
CA ASN A 41 -14.62 -33.79 28.10
C ASN A 41 -15.07 -34.28 26.70
N GLY A 42 -14.93 -35.55 26.30
CA GLY A 42 -15.69 -36.12 25.15
C GLY A 42 -15.46 -35.53 23.73
N VAL A 43 -14.37 -34.80 23.46
CA VAL A 43 -14.19 -34.09 22.17
C VAL A 43 -13.60 -34.97 21.06
N HIS A 44 -14.30 -35.06 19.92
CA HIS A 44 -13.79 -35.68 18.69
C HIS A 44 -13.13 -34.66 17.76
N LYS A 45 -11.95 -35.01 17.25
CA LYS A 45 -11.14 -34.13 16.40
C LYS A 45 -11.79 -33.92 15.03
N VAL A 46 -11.89 -32.66 14.59
CA VAL A 46 -12.35 -32.27 13.25
C VAL A 46 -11.34 -32.70 12.20
N PHE A 47 -11.83 -33.27 11.10
CA PHE A 47 -10.98 -33.63 9.97
C PHE A 47 -11.70 -33.40 8.65
N THR A 48 -10.93 -33.28 7.58
CA THR A 48 -11.43 -33.13 6.23
C THR A 48 -11.47 -34.49 5.55
N GLU A 49 -12.49 -34.73 4.72
CA GLU A 49 -12.57 -35.98 3.97
C GLU A 49 -13.17 -35.79 2.57
N GLY A 50 -12.98 -36.80 1.72
CA GLY A 50 -13.38 -36.80 0.32
C GLY A 50 -12.23 -36.33 -0.59
N GLU A 51 -12.35 -36.58 -1.89
CA GLU A 51 -11.32 -36.15 -2.85
C GLU A 51 -11.06 -34.63 -2.74
N ASN A 52 -9.80 -34.26 -2.49
CA ASN A 52 -9.31 -32.89 -2.31
C ASN A 52 -9.88 -32.09 -1.11
N ASP A 53 -10.23 -32.75 0.00
CA ASP A 53 -10.70 -32.07 1.24
C ASP A 53 -11.90 -31.15 1.00
N LYS A 54 -12.74 -31.48 0.02
CA LYS A 54 -13.89 -30.68 -0.39
C LYS A 54 -14.94 -30.53 0.72
N TYR A 55 -14.93 -31.47 1.66
CA TYR A 55 -15.83 -31.48 2.78
C TYR A 55 -15.07 -31.45 4.11
N ILE A 56 -15.58 -30.62 5.01
CA ILE A 56 -15.08 -30.56 6.38
C ILE A 56 -16.06 -31.34 7.25
N VAL A 57 -15.56 -32.41 7.89
CA VAL A 57 -16.33 -33.25 8.81
C VAL A 57 -16.00 -32.81 10.23
N ILE A 58 -16.98 -32.21 10.87
CA ILE A 58 -16.90 -31.72 12.25
C ILE A 58 -17.79 -32.66 13.06
N GLY A 59 -17.20 -33.43 13.97
CA GLY A 59 -17.91 -34.49 14.69
C GLY A 59 -18.45 -35.56 13.74
N ARG A 60 -19.79 -35.69 13.64
CA ARG A 60 -20.48 -36.64 12.73
C ARG A 60 -21.08 -35.98 11.47
N GLN A 61 -20.95 -34.67 11.29
CA GLN A 61 -21.60 -33.92 10.21
C GLN A 61 -20.60 -33.32 9.22
N LYS A 62 -21.00 -33.25 7.94
CA LYS A 62 -20.13 -32.97 6.79
C LYS A 62 -20.63 -31.76 6.01
N PHE A 63 -19.80 -30.71 5.90
CA PHE A 63 -20.16 -29.43 5.27
C PHE A 63 -19.32 -29.14 4.02
N LEU A 64 -19.93 -28.49 3.01
CA LEU A 64 -19.20 -27.98 1.84
C LEU A 64 -18.45 -26.70 2.19
N ARG A 65 -17.17 -26.66 1.84
CA ARG A 65 -16.26 -25.58 2.24
C ARG A 65 -16.60 -24.21 1.64
N ASP A 66 -17.26 -24.18 0.49
CA ASP A 66 -17.54 -22.94 -0.26
C ASP A 66 -18.75 -22.18 0.28
N ASP A 67 -19.75 -22.88 0.85
CA ASP A 67 -20.97 -22.26 1.39
C ASP A 67 -20.72 -21.46 2.67
N LEU A 68 -19.67 -21.82 3.43
CA LEU A 68 -19.20 -21.10 4.62
C LEU A 68 -18.51 -19.77 4.30
N PHE A 69 -18.13 -19.52 3.05
CA PHE A 69 -17.38 -18.32 2.63
C PHE A 69 -18.26 -17.16 2.12
N GLN A 70 -19.56 -17.35 1.84
CA GLN A 70 -20.36 -16.40 1.06
C GLN A 70 -21.45 -15.62 1.82
N ALA A 71 -21.74 -15.92 3.09
CA ALA A 71 -22.88 -15.36 3.81
C ALA A 71 -22.49 -14.19 4.76
N PHE A 72 -22.92 -12.96 4.40
CA PHE A 72 -23.09 -11.71 5.22
C PHE A 72 -21.86 -10.79 5.49
N GLY A 73 -21.80 -9.46 5.22
CA GLY A 73 -22.64 -8.48 4.52
C GLY A 73 -22.61 -7.03 5.08
N GLY A 74 -21.75 -6.09 4.58
CA GLY A 74 -22.22 -4.74 4.22
C GLY A 74 -22.03 -3.42 5.06
N THR A 75 -21.09 -3.28 6.02
CA THR A 75 -20.48 -2.00 6.54
C THR A 75 -21.16 -1.09 7.62
N LEU A 76 -21.33 -1.53 8.88
CA LEU A 76 -21.47 -0.64 10.06
C LEU A 76 -20.51 -1.05 11.18
N ASN A 77 -19.54 -0.19 11.52
CA ASN A 77 -18.26 -0.55 12.18
C ASN A 77 -17.90 0.44 13.33
N PRO A 78 -18.00 0.04 14.62
CA PRO A 78 -17.45 0.78 15.76
C PRO A 78 -16.09 0.22 16.23
N GLY A 79 -15.18 -0.03 15.28
CA GLY A 79 -13.74 -0.16 15.52
C GLY A 79 -13.26 -1.60 15.57
N LEU A 80 -12.26 -1.92 14.71
CA LEU A 80 -11.71 -3.23 14.34
C LEU A 80 -12.23 -3.92 13.08
N ALA A 81 -12.81 -3.17 12.15
CA ALA A 81 -12.35 -3.32 10.77
C ALA A 81 -11.21 -2.31 10.56
N PRO A 82 -10.11 -2.66 9.83
CA PRO A 82 -9.23 -1.61 9.30
C PRO A 82 -10.13 -0.54 8.68
N PRO A 83 -9.85 0.78 8.84
CA PRO A 83 -10.62 1.79 8.13
C PRO A 83 -10.69 1.28 6.71
N SER A 84 -11.90 1.23 6.13
CA SER A 84 -12.04 0.73 4.78
C SER A 84 -10.96 1.42 3.97
N GLN A 85 -9.95 0.66 3.52
CA GLN A 85 -9.08 1.15 2.48
C GLN A 85 -9.97 1.10 1.26
N HIS A 86 -10.85 2.09 1.16
CA HIS A 86 -11.32 2.58 -0.10
C HIS A 86 -10.04 2.95 -0.82
N LYS A 87 -9.49 1.99 -1.57
CA LYS A 87 -8.57 2.27 -2.66
C LYS A 87 -9.41 3.02 -3.67
N PHE A 88 -9.66 4.29 -3.38
CA PHE A 88 -10.35 5.18 -4.29
C PHE A 88 -9.55 5.14 -5.57
N ALA A 89 -10.26 5.04 -6.69
CA ALA A 89 -9.63 5.18 -7.98
C ALA A 89 -8.89 6.51 -8.01
N ASN A 90 -7.72 6.54 -8.64
CA ASN A 90 -7.01 7.79 -8.87
C ASN A 90 -7.93 8.72 -9.68
N PRO A 91 -8.38 9.87 -9.13
CA PRO A 91 -9.29 10.77 -9.82
C PRO A 91 -8.55 11.73 -10.77
N ALA A 92 -7.23 11.90 -10.64
CA ALA A 92 -6.45 12.77 -11.52
C ALA A 92 -6.63 12.49 -13.04
N PRO A 93 -6.65 11.24 -13.55
CA PRO A 93 -6.93 10.97 -14.95
C PRO A 93 -8.28 11.50 -15.43
N LEU A 94 -9.30 11.49 -14.58
CA LEU A 94 -10.62 12.04 -14.92
C LEU A 94 -10.55 13.57 -15.06
N GLY A 95 -9.96 14.23 -14.07
CA GLY A 95 -9.79 15.69 -14.10
C GLY A 95 -8.90 16.17 -15.25
N LEU A 96 -7.79 15.49 -15.50
CA LEU A 96 -6.89 15.79 -16.62
C LEU A 96 -7.56 15.55 -17.98
N SER A 97 -8.46 14.56 -18.09
CA SER A 97 -9.21 14.32 -19.34
C SER A 97 -10.27 15.39 -19.58
N GLY A 98 -10.95 15.87 -18.51
CA GLY A 98 -11.86 17.01 -18.55
C GLY A 98 -11.17 18.30 -18.99
N PHE A 99 -10.02 18.56 -18.40
CA PHE A 99 -9.15 19.67 -18.78
C PHE A 99 -8.70 19.58 -20.23
N ALA A 100 -8.20 18.40 -20.66
CA ALA A 100 -7.63 18.19 -21.98
C ALA A 100 -8.67 18.41 -23.10
N LEU A 101 -9.86 17.80 -22.98
CA LEU A 101 -10.90 17.94 -23.99
C LEU A 101 -11.35 19.40 -24.13
N THR A 102 -11.60 20.06 -23.01
CA THR A 102 -12.06 21.46 -23.00
C THR A 102 -10.99 22.39 -23.59
N THR A 103 -9.74 22.21 -23.19
CA THR A 103 -8.60 22.95 -23.74
C THR A 103 -8.47 22.72 -25.23
N PHE A 104 -8.57 21.47 -25.70
CA PHE A 104 -8.47 21.12 -27.11
C PHE A 104 -9.54 21.84 -27.94
N VAL A 105 -10.81 21.78 -27.53
CA VAL A 105 -11.92 22.40 -28.26
C VAL A 105 -11.73 23.91 -28.39
N LEU A 106 -11.46 24.62 -27.29
CA LEU A 106 -11.22 26.07 -27.34
C LEU A 106 -9.98 26.41 -28.16
N SER A 107 -8.91 25.63 -28.01
CA SER A 107 -7.64 25.87 -28.70
C SER A 107 -7.74 25.67 -30.22
N MET A 108 -8.57 24.74 -30.67
CA MET A 108 -8.88 24.55 -32.10
C MET A 108 -9.59 25.78 -32.69
N VAL A 109 -10.50 26.40 -31.93
CA VAL A 109 -11.16 27.66 -32.35
C VAL A 109 -10.15 28.81 -32.35
N ASN A 110 -9.34 28.96 -31.29
CA ASN A 110 -8.31 30.00 -31.22
C ASN A 110 -7.28 29.87 -32.36
N ALA A 111 -6.97 28.65 -32.79
CA ALA A 111 -6.09 28.38 -33.93
C ALA A 111 -6.75 28.63 -35.31
N LYS A 112 -8.07 28.88 -35.34
CA LYS A 112 -8.94 28.89 -36.53
C LYS A 112 -8.81 27.62 -37.38
N ALA A 113 -8.69 26.47 -36.71
CA ALA A 113 -8.67 25.19 -37.41
C ALA A 113 -9.97 25.01 -38.21
N GLN A 114 -9.88 24.58 -39.47
CA GLN A 114 -11.03 24.43 -40.37
C GLN A 114 -11.87 25.72 -40.55
N GLY A 115 -11.29 26.90 -40.28
CA GLY A 115 -12.02 28.18 -40.39
C GLY A 115 -13.02 28.45 -39.26
N LEU A 116 -12.93 27.72 -38.14
CA LEU A 116 -13.78 27.95 -36.97
C LEU A 116 -13.51 29.35 -36.37
N THR A 117 -14.54 30.19 -36.32
CA THR A 117 -14.48 31.55 -35.75
C THR A 117 -15.40 31.76 -34.55
N ILE A 118 -16.42 30.90 -34.39
CA ILE A 118 -17.41 30.99 -33.31
C ILE A 118 -17.02 30.01 -32.20
N PRO A 119 -16.71 30.47 -30.98
CA PRO A 119 -16.20 29.60 -29.93
C PRO A 119 -17.28 28.80 -29.19
N ASN A 120 -18.56 29.18 -29.25
CA ASN A 120 -19.64 28.74 -28.37
C ASN A 120 -19.72 27.23 -28.08
N VAL A 121 -19.27 26.36 -28.99
CA VAL A 121 -19.21 24.91 -28.77
C VAL A 121 -18.37 24.51 -27.54
N PHE A 122 -17.37 25.30 -27.14
CA PHE A 122 -16.54 25.00 -25.95
C PHE A 122 -17.29 25.21 -24.63
N VAL A 123 -18.39 25.98 -24.61
CA VAL A 123 -19.14 26.33 -23.39
C VAL A 123 -19.69 25.08 -22.69
N GLY A 124 -20.19 24.11 -23.45
CA GLY A 124 -20.67 22.84 -22.93
C GLY A 124 -19.59 22.06 -22.16
N PRO A 125 -18.48 21.64 -22.80
CA PRO A 125 -17.41 20.95 -22.10
C PRO A 125 -16.78 21.80 -20.99
N ALA A 126 -16.72 23.13 -21.12
CA ALA A 126 -16.22 24.01 -20.06
C ALA A 126 -17.09 24.01 -18.81
N MET A 127 -18.41 24.01 -18.93
CA MET A 127 -19.30 23.93 -17.76
C MET A 127 -19.31 22.54 -17.15
N PHE A 128 -19.49 21.50 -17.97
CA PHE A 128 -19.78 20.17 -17.47
C PHE A 128 -18.53 19.33 -17.22
N TYR A 129 -17.61 19.26 -18.18
CA TYR A 129 -16.49 18.30 -18.11
C TYR A 129 -15.21 18.93 -17.55
N GLY A 130 -14.71 19.97 -18.19
CA GLY A 130 -13.62 20.81 -17.67
C GLY A 130 -14.02 21.61 -16.43
N GLY A 131 -15.31 21.82 -16.18
CA GLY A 131 -15.82 22.57 -15.02
C GLY A 131 -16.20 21.68 -13.85
N ILE A 132 -17.44 21.16 -13.87
CA ILE A 132 -18.03 20.37 -12.78
C ILE A 132 -17.26 19.07 -12.54
N VAL A 133 -17.09 18.22 -13.57
CA VAL A 133 -16.43 16.91 -13.40
C VAL A 133 -14.97 17.08 -12.97
N GLN A 134 -14.26 18.07 -13.51
CA GLN A 134 -12.90 18.37 -13.11
C GLN A 134 -12.81 18.87 -11.65
N THR A 135 -13.75 19.72 -11.23
CA THR A 135 -13.84 20.16 -9.82
C THR A 135 -14.11 18.98 -8.89
N ILE A 136 -15.05 18.10 -9.25
CA ILE A 136 -15.34 16.88 -8.49
C ILE A 136 -14.10 15.99 -8.38
N ALA A 137 -13.36 15.80 -9.47
CA ALA A 137 -12.10 15.07 -9.44
C ALA A 137 -11.08 15.73 -8.49
N GLY A 138 -11.00 17.05 -8.46
CA GLY A 138 -10.17 17.80 -7.52
C GLY A 138 -10.60 17.66 -6.05
N ILE A 139 -11.91 17.63 -5.76
CA ILE A 139 -12.42 17.37 -4.40
C ILE A 139 -12.00 15.97 -3.93
N TRP A 140 -12.06 14.97 -4.83
CA TRP A 140 -11.57 13.63 -4.53
C TRP A 140 -10.04 13.56 -4.38
N GLU A 141 -9.27 14.38 -5.10
CA GLU A 141 -7.82 14.52 -4.86
C GLU A 141 -7.53 15.09 -3.47
N LEU A 142 -8.33 16.05 -2.98
CA LEU A 142 -8.22 16.55 -1.60
C LEU A 142 -8.55 15.48 -0.57
N ALA A 143 -9.58 14.66 -0.81
CA ALA A 143 -9.91 13.50 0.03
C ALA A 143 -8.81 12.42 0.04
N LEU A 144 -7.97 12.39 -1.00
CA LEU A 144 -6.78 11.54 -1.11
C LEU A 144 -5.51 12.19 -0.56
N GLU A 145 -5.63 13.31 0.17
CA GLU A 145 -4.51 14.07 0.75
C GLU A 145 -3.51 14.60 -0.30
N ASN A 146 -3.92 14.68 -1.57
CA ASN A 146 -3.11 15.24 -2.63
C ASN A 146 -3.40 16.73 -2.80
N THR A 147 -2.73 17.56 -1.99
CA THR A 147 -2.88 19.01 -1.99
C THR A 147 -2.65 19.64 -3.37
N PHE A 148 -1.64 19.16 -4.10
CA PHE A 148 -1.33 19.69 -5.43
C PHE A 148 -2.45 19.35 -6.42
N GLY A 149 -2.84 18.08 -6.52
CA GLY A 149 -3.90 17.61 -7.41
C GLY A 149 -5.23 18.30 -7.13
N GLY A 150 -5.61 18.39 -5.85
CA GLY A 150 -6.82 19.08 -5.43
C GLY A 150 -6.81 20.57 -5.77
N THR A 151 -5.72 21.28 -5.45
CA THR A 151 -5.57 22.70 -5.78
C THR A 151 -5.62 22.93 -7.29
N ALA A 152 -4.88 22.14 -8.07
CA ALA A 152 -4.81 22.32 -9.51
C ALA A 152 -6.15 22.01 -10.21
N LEU A 153 -6.77 20.86 -9.91
CA LEU A 153 -8.00 20.44 -10.58
C LEU A 153 -9.21 21.29 -10.17
N CYS A 154 -9.37 21.63 -8.89
CA CYS A 154 -10.43 22.52 -8.45
C CYS A 154 -10.26 23.93 -9.04
N SER A 155 -9.05 24.49 -9.04
CA SER A 155 -8.81 25.83 -9.61
C SER A 155 -9.07 25.86 -11.11
N TYR A 156 -8.64 24.86 -11.88
CA TYR A 156 -8.93 24.82 -13.31
C TYR A 156 -10.38 24.47 -13.62
N GLY A 157 -11.06 23.70 -12.76
CA GLY A 157 -12.51 23.52 -12.81
C GLY A 157 -13.26 24.84 -12.63
N GLY A 158 -12.85 25.62 -11.62
CA GLY A 158 -13.30 26.98 -11.39
C GLY A 158 -13.05 27.89 -12.59
N PHE A 159 -11.82 27.87 -13.14
CA PHE A 159 -11.44 28.62 -14.33
C PHE A 159 -12.38 28.36 -15.50
N TRP A 160 -12.67 27.09 -15.80
CA TRP A 160 -13.51 26.75 -16.95
C TRP A 160 -14.93 27.25 -16.79
N MET A 161 -15.52 27.08 -15.60
CA MET A 161 -16.85 27.60 -15.28
C MET A 161 -16.89 29.14 -15.35
N SER A 162 -15.91 29.83 -14.75
CA SER A 162 -15.85 31.30 -14.79
C SER A 162 -15.54 31.84 -16.19
N PHE A 163 -14.73 31.14 -16.98
CA PHE A 163 -14.45 31.54 -18.36
C PHE A 163 -15.64 31.31 -19.30
N SER A 164 -16.42 30.23 -19.10
CA SER A 164 -17.66 30.01 -19.84
C SER A 164 -18.76 31.01 -19.49
N ALA A 165 -18.74 31.60 -18.28
CA ALA A 165 -19.69 32.65 -17.90
C ALA A 165 -19.59 33.89 -18.81
N LEU A 166 -18.43 34.14 -19.45
CA LEU A 166 -18.28 35.19 -20.47
C LEU A 166 -19.20 34.96 -21.68
N TYR A 167 -19.54 33.71 -21.99
CA TYR A 167 -20.30 33.33 -23.18
C TYR A 167 -21.75 32.96 -22.89
N ILE A 168 -22.16 32.96 -21.61
CA ILE A 168 -23.52 32.68 -21.17
C ILE A 168 -24.21 34.03 -20.93
N PRO A 169 -25.20 34.44 -21.74
CA PRO A 169 -25.79 35.77 -21.68
C PRO A 169 -26.37 36.14 -20.30
N TRP A 170 -26.85 35.16 -19.53
CA TRP A 170 -27.46 35.38 -18.23
C TRP A 170 -26.51 35.98 -17.17
N PHE A 171 -25.19 35.82 -17.33
CA PHE A 171 -24.22 36.48 -16.44
C PHE A 171 -23.99 37.96 -16.76
N GLY A 172 -24.41 38.44 -17.94
CA GLY A 172 -24.34 39.86 -18.31
C GLY A 172 -22.92 40.43 -18.46
N ILE A 173 -21.87 39.61 -18.48
CA ILE A 173 -20.48 40.10 -18.46
C ILE A 173 -20.14 40.85 -19.76
N VAL A 174 -20.32 40.22 -20.92
CA VAL A 174 -20.07 40.87 -22.23
C VAL A 174 -21.00 42.07 -22.43
N ASP A 175 -22.23 41.97 -21.93
CA ASP A 175 -23.24 43.02 -22.02
C ASP A 175 -22.82 44.30 -21.28
N ALA A 176 -22.07 44.17 -20.18
CA ALA A 176 -21.51 45.31 -19.44
C ALA A 176 -20.46 46.10 -20.23
N TYR A 177 -19.91 45.55 -21.32
CA TYR A 177 -18.90 46.18 -22.17
C TYR A 177 -19.42 46.50 -23.59
N LYS A 178 -20.74 46.56 -23.80
CA LYS A 178 -21.34 46.86 -25.12
C LYS A 178 -20.82 48.15 -25.75
N GLU A 179 -20.56 49.17 -24.95
CA GLU A 179 -20.11 50.49 -25.39
C GLU A 179 -18.59 50.57 -25.67
N ASP A 180 -17.79 49.68 -25.08
CA ASP A 180 -16.34 49.62 -25.27
C ASP A 180 -15.82 48.17 -25.29
N GLN A 181 -15.83 47.57 -26.49
CA GLN A 181 -15.31 46.22 -26.72
C GLN A 181 -13.80 46.11 -26.52
N GLY A 182 -13.05 47.22 -26.65
CA GLY A 182 -11.63 47.24 -26.35
C GLY A 182 -11.36 47.04 -24.86
N GLN A 183 -12.21 47.64 -24.01
CA GLN A 183 -12.14 47.45 -22.56
C GLN A 183 -12.45 46.00 -22.15
N LEU A 184 -13.36 45.31 -22.85
CA LEU A 184 -13.59 43.87 -22.65
C LEU A 184 -12.32 43.05 -22.93
N GLY A 185 -11.65 43.32 -24.06
CA GLY A 185 -10.39 42.65 -24.42
C GLY A 185 -9.30 42.85 -23.36
N ASN A 186 -9.18 44.06 -22.83
CA ASN A 186 -8.27 44.36 -21.71
C ASN A 186 -8.65 43.60 -20.43
N ALA A 187 -9.93 43.56 -20.07
CA ALA A 187 -10.41 42.87 -18.87
C ALA A 187 -10.16 41.35 -18.95
N VAL A 188 -10.47 40.72 -20.10
CA VAL A 188 -10.17 39.31 -20.35
C VAL A 188 -8.67 39.05 -20.32
N GLY A 189 -7.87 39.96 -20.86
CA GLY A 189 -6.41 39.90 -20.80
C GLY A 189 -5.85 39.90 -19.37
N VAL A 190 -6.32 40.82 -18.52
CA VAL A 190 -5.95 40.88 -17.09
C VAL A 190 -6.39 39.61 -16.35
N TYR A 191 -7.59 39.12 -16.63
CA TYR A 191 -8.07 37.84 -16.08
C TYR A 191 -7.13 36.68 -16.42
N LEU A 192 -6.77 36.52 -17.70
CA LEU A 192 -5.84 35.47 -18.15
C LEU A 192 -4.40 35.66 -17.63
N LEU A 193 -3.98 36.90 -17.36
CA LEU A 193 -2.70 37.18 -16.72
C LEU A 193 -2.66 36.69 -15.28
N GLY A 194 -3.75 36.83 -14.51
CA GLY A 194 -3.87 36.22 -13.18
C GLY A 194 -3.69 34.70 -13.22
N TRP A 195 -4.34 34.04 -14.19
CA TRP A 195 -4.18 32.60 -14.42
C TRP A 195 -2.77 32.20 -14.89
N THR A 196 -2.09 33.08 -15.62
CA THR A 196 -0.68 32.90 -15.99
C THR A 196 0.21 32.85 -14.76
N ILE A 197 0.06 33.79 -13.83
CA ILE A 197 0.85 33.85 -12.58
C ILE A 197 0.60 32.59 -11.74
N PHE A 198 -0.67 32.24 -11.53
CA PHE A 198 -1.05 31.03 -10.80
C PHE A 198 -0.44 29.77 -11.43
N THR A 199 -0.52 29.64 -12.76
CA THR A 199 -0.03 28.46 -13.48
C THR A 199 1.49 28.35 -13.48
N TYR A 200 2.23 29.45 -13.57
CA TYR A 200 3.69 29.41 -13.38
C TYR A 200 4.07 29.08 -11.94
N GLY A 201 3.30 29.55 -10.95
CA GLY A 201 3.43 29.12 -9.56
C GLY A 201 3.30 27.60 -9.41
N LEU A 202 2.26 27.01 -10.00
CA LEU A 202 2.10 25.55 -10.04
C LEU A 202 3.23 24.85 -10.82
N SER A 203 3.72 25.44 -11.91
CA SER A 203 4.84 24.89 -12.69
C SER A 203 6.09 24.70 -11.84
N ILE A 204 6.41 25.66 -10.97
CA ILE A 204 7.53 25.58 -10.02
C ILE A 204 7.34 24.36 -9.09
N CYS A 205 6.13 24.13 -8.59
CA CYS A 205 5.81 22.96 -7.75
C CYS A 205 5.98 21.62 -8.50
N THR A 206 5.97 21.62 -9.84
CA THR A 206 6.15 20.41 -10.66
C THR A 206 7.58 20.15 -11.12
N MET A 207 8.58 20.98 -10.79
CA MET A 207 9.96 20.81 -11.27
C MET A 207 10.62 19.50 -10.86
N LYS A 208 10.18 18.90 -9.75
CA LYS A 208 10.67 17.57 -9.32
C LYS A 208 9.97 16.43 -10.05
N SER A 209 8.82 16.67 -10.68
CA SER A 209 7.93 15.67 -11.30
C SER A 209 8.44 15.12 -12.64
N THR A 210 7.61 14.34 -13.34
CA THR A 210 7.95 13.87 -14.69
C THR A 210 8.03 15.04 -15.67
N LEU A 211 8.88 14.93 -16.70
CA LEU A 211 9.04 15.97 -17.72
C LEU A 211 7.70 16.35 -18.37
N MET A 212 6.83 15.36 -18.64
CA MET A 212 5.52 15.61 -19.26
C MET A 212 4.54 16.30 -18.31
N PHE A 213 4.69 16.10 -17.00
CA PHE A 213 3.88 16.78 -16.01
C PHE A 213 4.37 18.21 -15.78
N PHE A 214 5.68 18.44 -15.73
CA PHE A 214 6.23 19.80 -15.73
C PHE A 214 5.88 20.58 -17.02
N ALA A 215 6.06 19.94 -18.18
CA ALA A 215 5.77 20.55 -19.47
C ALA A 215 4.28 20.95 -19.60
N LEU A 216 3.36 20.19 -18.98
CA LEU A 216 1.94 20.52 -18.96
C LEU A 216 1.69 21.92 -18.40
N TYR A 217 2.15 22.17 -17.17
CA TYR A 217 1.90 23.45 -16.50
C TYR A 217 2.73 24.58 -17.12
N PHE A 218 3.98 24.31 -17.51
CA PHE A 218 4.82 25.34 -18.11
C PHE A 218 4.24 25.85 -19.43
N LEU A 219 3.84 24.94 -20.33
CA LEU A 219 3.24 25.30 -21.61
C LEU A 219 1.83 25.86 -21.44
N LEU A 220 1.06 25.43 -20.43
CA LEU A 220 -0.22 26.04 -20.09
C LEU A 220 -0.04 27.49 -19.61
N GLY A 221 0.96 27.76 -18.77
CA GLY A 221 1.31 29.12 -18.36
C GLY A 221 1.69 30.00 -19.54
N THR A 222 2.48 29.47 -20.47
CA THR A 222 2.78 30.17 -21.73
C THR A 222 1.54 30.37 -22.61
N THR A 223 0.63 29.40 -22.64
CA THR A 223 -0.65 29.50 -23.37
C THR A 223 -1.51 30.64 -22.83
N PHE A 224 -1.71 30.72 -21.51
CA PHE A 224 -2.44 31.83 -20.90
C PHE A 224 -1.77 33.17 -21.13
N LEU A 225 -0.43 33.22 -21.07
CA LEU A 225 0.31 34.45 -21.35
C LEU A 225 0.07 34.94 -22.78
N LEU A 226 0.15 34.04 -23.77
CA LEU A 226 -0.10 34.41 -25.17
C LEU A 226 -1.56 34.83 -25.40
N LEU A 227 -2.53 34.12 -24.82
CA LEU A 227 -3.95 34.50 -24.93
C LEU A 227 -4.24 35.84 -24.22
N ALA A 228 -3.58 36.12 -23.09
CA ALA A 228 -3.68 37.41 -22.42
C ALA A 228 -3.15 38.56 -23.30
N ILE A 229 -1.94 38.40 -23.86
CA ILE A 229 -1.35 39.38 -24.78
C ILE A 229 -2.22 39.53 -26.03
N GLY A 230 -2.73 38.43 -26.58
CA GLY A 230 -3.62 38.43 -27.74
C GLY A 230 -4.94 39.15 -27.49
N SER A 231 -5.50 39.04 -26.28
CA SER A 231 -6.72 39.74 -25.86
C SER A 231 -6.49 41.24 -25.67
N ILE A 232 -5.35 41.66 -25.12
CA ILE A 232 -5.01 43.07 -24.88
C ILE A 232 -4.62 43.78 -26.18
N THR A 233 -3.86 43.11 -27.05
CA THR A 233 -3.30 43.72 -28.26
C THR A 233 -4.19 43.56 -29.49
N ASP A 234 -5.25 42.75 -29.40
CA ASP A 234 -6.13 42.34 -30.49
C ASP A 234 -5.38 41.76 -31.72
N LYS A 235 -4.18 41.22 -31.49
CA LYS A 235 -3.36 40.64 -32.56
C LYS A 235 -3.70 39.17 -32.76
N PHE A 236 -4.37 38.90 -33.88
CA PHE A 236 -4.75 37.53 -34.27
C PHE A 236 -3.57 36.54 -34.24
N GLY A 237 -2.38 36.93 -34.71
CA GLY A 237 -1.22 36.04 -34.73
C GLY A 237 -0.82 35.51 -33.34
N VAL A 238 -0.96 36.33 -32.30
CA VAL A 238 -0.65 35.96 -30.92
C VAL A 238 -1.72 35.02 -30.36
N ASN A 239 -3.01 35.33 -30.60
CA ASN A 239 -4.12 34.44 -30.24
C ASN A 239 -3.99 33.06 -30.90
N ARG A 240 -3.58 33.05 -32.17
CA ARG A 240 -3.35 31.80 -32.92
C ARG A 240 -2.19 30.99 -32.33
N ALA A 241 -1.08 31.65 -31.95
CA ALA A 241 0.04 30.98 -31.29
C ALA A 241 -0.37 30.38 -29.93
N GLY A 242 -1.18 31.11 -29.15
CA GLY A 242 -1.78 30.60 -27.91
C GLY A 242 -2.66 29.36 -28.18
N GLY A 243 -3.50 29.39 -29.20
CA GLY A 243 -4.30 28.23 -29.63
C GLY A 243 -3.45 27.02 -30.02
N ILE A 244 -2.37 27.20 -30.79
CA ILE A 244 -1.49 26.08 -31.18
C ILE A 244 -0.80 25.47 -29.94
N LEU A 245 -0.29 26.29 -29.02
CA LEU A 245 0.27 25.77 -27.77
C LEU A 245 -0.78 25.07 -26.91
N GLY A 246 -2.00 25.59 -26.85
CA GLY A 246 -3.12 24.96 -26.14
C GLY A 246 -3.46 23.57 -26.67
N ILE A 247 -3.37 23.34 -27.99
CA ILE A 247 -3.53 22.01 -28.58
C ILE A 247 -2.44 21.05 -28.06
N ILE A 248 -1.18 21.49 -28.03
CA ILE A 248 -0.05 20.69 -27.51
C ILE A 248 -0.26 20.37 -26.03
N VAL A 249 -0.68 21.36 -25.23
CA VAL A 249 -1.03 21.20 -23.82
C VAL A 249 -2.12 20.15 -23.62
N ALA A 250 -3.17 20.15 -24.46
CA ALA A 250 -4.23 19.14 -24.38
C ALA A 250 -3.73 17.72 -24.63
N PHE A 251 -2.87 17.51 -25.62
CA PHE A 251 -2.26 16.18 -25.86
C PHE A 251 -1.36 15.74 -24.72
N ILE A 252 -0.59 16.66 -24.13
CA ILE A 252 0.22 16.38 -22.94
C ILE A 252 -0.67 16.03 -21.74
N ALA A 253 -1.80 16.71 -21.56
CA ALA A 253 -2.76 16.43 -20.50
C ALA A 253 -3.38 15.03 -20.67
N TRP A 254 -3.84 14.67 -21.88
CA TRP A 254 -4.30 13.32 -22.18
C TRP A 254 -3.21 12.25 -22.00
N TYR A 255 -1.96 12.57 -22.36
CA TYR A 255 -0.84 11.67 -22.09
C TYR A 255 -0.68 11.42 -20.58
N ASN A 256 -0.71 12.46 -19.76
CA ASN A 256 -0.62 12.32 -18.30
C ASN A 256 -1.84 11.57 -17.72
N ALA A 257 -3.04 11.81 -18.26
CA ALA A 257 -4.25 11.07 -17.90
C ALA A 257 -4.11 9.58 -18.23
N PHE A 258 -3.69 9.24 -19.46
CA PHE A 258 -3.45 7.87 -19.89
C PHE A 258 -2.38 7.19 -19.03
N ALA A 259 -1.30 7.90 -18.71
CA ALA A 259 -0.24 7.39 -17.83
C ALA A 259 -0.71 7.10 -16.40
N GLY A 260 -1.78 7.77 -15.93
CA GLY A 260 -2.44 7.49 -14.66
C GLY A 260 -3.55 6.42 -14.73
N LEU A 261 -4.13 6.20 -15.92
CA LEU A 261 -5.20 5.23 -16.16
C LEU A 261 -4.67 3.82 -16.52
N ALA A 262 -3.61 3.75 -17.31
CA ALA A 262 -3.07 2.52 -17.87
C ALA A 262 -2.34 1.67 -16.81
N ASN A 263 -2.79 0.42 -16.65
CA ASN A 263 -2.22 -0.55 -15.73
C ASN A 263 -2.12 -1.95 -16.38
N LYS A 264 -1.58 -2.94 -15.64
CA LYS A 264 -1.37 -4.29 -16.19
C LYS A 264 -2.63 -5.06 -16.54
N ARG A 265 -3.79 -4.64 -16.05
CA ARG A 265 -5.08 -5.30 -16.23
C ARG A 265 -5.86 -4.73 -17.41
N ASN A 266 -5.65 -3.46 -17.76
CA ASN A 266 -6.44 -2.76 -18.79
C ASN A 266 -5.65 -2.30 -20.02
N SER A 267 -4.31 -2.41 -20.05
CA SER A 267 -3.51 -1.98 -21.18
C SER A 267 -2.31 -2.87 -21.47
N TYR A 268 -2.15 -3.24 -22.74
CA TYR A 268 -0.93 -3.86 -23.30
C TYR A 268 0.20 -2.84 -23.48
N VAL A 269 -0.13 -1.55 -23.57
CA VAL A 269 0.82 -0.44 -23.69
C VAL A 269 1.07 0.11 -22.29
N LYS A 270 2.19 -0.27 -21.66
CA LYS A 270 2.64 0.30 -20.38
C LYS A 270 3.74 1.34 -20.65
N LYS A 271 3.45 2.59 -20.27
CA LYS A 271 4.38 3.74 -20.13
C LYS A 271 5.64 3.71 -21.02
N PHE A 272 5.62 4.50 -22.09
CA PHE A 272 6.82 5.18 -22.60
C PHE A 272 7.22 6.30 -21.62
N SER A 273 7.76 5.98 -20.43
CA SER A 273 8.24 7.02 -19.51
C SER A 273 9.66 6.71 -19.05
N SER A 274 10.55 7.52 -19.60
CA SER A 274 11.98 7.59 -19.41
C SER A 274 12.41 7.76 -17.95
N VAL A 275 13.55 7.15 -17.62
CA VAL A 275 14.65 7.46 -16.67
C VAL A 275 14.37 8.31 -15.40
N LEU A 276 13.51 9.33 -15.43
CA LEU A 276 13.22 10.22 -14.29
C LEU A 276 12.24 9.62 -13.26
N TYR A 277 11.30 8.76 -13.66
CA TYR A 277 10.33 8.14 -12.73
C TYR A 277 11.02 7.27 -11.65
N LYS A 278 12.14 6.63 -11.98
CA LYS A 278 12.95 5.84 -11.03
C LYS A 278 13.72 6.70 -10.02
N GLN A 279 14.10 7.94 -10.37
CA GLN A 279 14.79 8.85 -9.45
C GLN A 279 13.86 9.42 -8.38
N GLN A 280 12.56 9.52 -8.65
CA GLN A 280 11.63 10.22 -7.79
C GLN A 280 10.93 9.33 -6.75
N GLN A 281 10.66 8.05 -7.06
CA GLN A 281 10.25 7.07 -6.03
C GLN A 281 11.33 6.88 -4.95
N LEU A 282 12.61 7.04 -5.31
CA LEU A 282 13.73 7.05 -4.38
C LEU A 282 13.78 8.31 -3.50
N LEU A 283 13.16 9.42 -3.91
CA LEU A 283 13.10 10.67 -3.15
C LEU A 283 11.88 10.71 -2.21
N SER A 284 10.71 10.23 -2.64
CA SER A 284 9.54 10.11 -1.76
C SER A 284 9.74 9.09 -0.65
N TYR A 285 10.50 8.01 -0.91
CA TYR A 285 10.91 7.05 0.12
C TYR A 285 11.96 7.62 1.09
N LYS A 286 12.70 8.66 0.69
CA LYS A 286 13.64 9.41 1.55
C LYS A 286 12.96 10.48 2.40
N GLN A 287 11.75 10.92 2.07
CA GLN A 287 11.11 12.06 2.74
C GLN A 287 10.31 11.68 4.00
N GLN A 288 10.06 10.39 4.21
CA GLN A 288 9.43 9.87 5.42
C GLN A 288 10.44 9.46 6.51
N SER A 289 11.75 9.62 6.23
CA SER A 289 12.83 9.44 7.20
C SER A 289 13.70 10.69 7.21
N SER A 290 13.83 11.31 8.38
CA SER A 290 14.78 12.36 8.77
C SER A 290 14.30 13.81 8.67
N THR A 291 14.01 14.35 9.85
CA THR A 291 14.62 15.60 10.32
C THR A 291 16.10 15.63 9.98
N SER A 292 16.48 16.46 9.00
CA SER A 292 17.74 17.24 8.99
C SER A 292 17.85 18.01 7.67
N TYR A 293 18.07 19.32 7.80
CA TYR A 293 18.30 20.24 6.71
C TYR A 293 19.66 19.97 6.06
N GLU A 294 19.67 19.42 4.84
CA GLU A 294 20.71 19.72 3.85
C GLU A 294 20.09 19.74 2.44
N PHE A 295 19.98 20.94 1.88
CA PHE A 295 19.67 21.18 0.47
C PHE A 295 20.79 20.60 -0.41
N ILE A 296 20.51 19.48 -1.07
CA ILE A 296 21.43 18.90 -2.07
C ILE A 296 21.50 19.83 -3.28
N LYS A 297 22.62 20.55 -3.42
CA LYS A 297 23.13 21.01 -4.72
C LYS A 297 23.50 19.78 -5.56
N MET A 298 22.61 19.34 -6.45
CA MET A 298 22.99 18.38 -7.48
C MET A 298 23.84 19.11 -8.53
N SER A 299 25.15 18.98 -8.43
CA SER A 299 26.09 19.60 -9.36
C SER A 299 25.86 19.13 -10.80
N TRP A 300 25.92 20.06 -11.76
CA TRP A 300 25.88 19.83 -13.21
C TRP A 300 26.87 18.75 -13.69
N GLU A 301 27.97 18.56 -12.96
CA GLU A 301 28.93 17.45 -13.13
C GLU A 301 28.31 16.06 -12.94
N GLY A 302 27.43 15.90 -11.94
CA GLY A 302 26.78 14.62 -11.63
C GLY A 302 25.78 14.20 -12.72
N PHE A 303 25.05 15.16 -13.27
CA PHE A 303 24.13 14.96 -14.39
C PHE A 303 24.88 14.60 -15.69
N LYS A 304 25.98 15.31 -16.00
CA LYS A 304 26.86 14.97 -17.13
C LYS A 304 27.46 13.56 -17.02
N LYS A 305 27.91 13.16 -15.83
CA LYS A 305 28.44 11.81 -15.58
C LYS A 305 27.36 10.74 -15.78
N ALA A 306 26.12 10.99 -15.36
CA ALA A 306 25.01 10.06 -15.56
C ALA A 306 24.64 9.86 -17.05
N ILE A 307 24.61 10.95 -17.85
CA ILE A 307 24.37 10.86 -19.29
C ILE A 307 25.50 10.12 -20.01
N ASN A 308 26.76 10.41 -19.65
CA ASN A 308 27.92 9.75 -20.24
C ASN A 308 27.96 8.24 -19.93
N ARG A 309 27.56 7.82 -18.72
CA ARG A 309 27.44 6.39 -18.36
C ARG A 309 26.40 5.67 -19.22
N ALA A 310 25.22 6.29 -19.40
CA ALA A 310 24.16 5.72 -20.23
C ALA A 310 24.59 5.60 -21.71
N GLY A 311 25.21 6.64 -22.27
CA GLY A 311 25.71 6.62 -23.65
C GLY A 311 26.84 5.62 -23.89
N ASN A 312 27.78 5.49 -22.94
CA ASN A 312 28.89 4.54 -23.06
C ASN A 312 28.44 3.07 -22.92
N SER A 313 27.41 2.78 -22.12
CA SER A 313 26.89 1.41 -21.96
C SER A 313 26.39 0.76 -23.26
N VAL A 314 25.93 1.57 -24.22
CA VAL A 314 25.43 1.14 -25.55
C VAL A 314 26.59 0.92 -26.55
N MET A 315 27.76 1.51 -26.31
CA MET A 315 28.93 1.45 -27.21
C MET A 315 30.04 0.46 -26.77
N ILE A 316 29.94 -0.11 -25.58
CA ILE A 316 30.92 -1.07 -25.04
C ILE A 316 30.61 -2.47 -25.59
N LYS A 317 31.57 -3.07 -26.32
CA LYS A 317 31.47 -4.45 -26.82
C LYS A 317 31.43 -5.41 -25.63
N ASN A 318 30.71 -6.54 -25.76
CA ASN A 318 30.56 -7.53 -24.67
C ASN A 318 31.90 -8.04 -24.09
N VAL A 319 32.97 -8.05 -24.90
CA VAL A 319 34.33 -8.49 -24.50
C VAL A 319 34.98 -7.56 -23.47
N ASP A 320 34.54 -6.29 -23.39
CA ASP A 320 35.13 -5.29 -22.52
C ASP A 320 34.39 -5.15 -21.17
N ARG A 321 33.27 -5.87 -20.98
CA ARG A 321 32.47 -5.84 -19.75
C ARG A 321 33.13 -6.63 -18.64
N THR A 322 33.09 -6.10 -17.42
CA THR A 322 33.56 -6.82 -16.23
C THR A 322 32.50 -7.81 -15.75
N ILE A 323 32.89 -9.06 -15.51
CA ILE A 323 32.03 -10.13 -14.96
C ILE A 323 32.61 -10.52 -13.60
N ASP A 324 31.78 -10.52 -12.55
CA ASP A 324 32.20 -10.83 -11.19
C ASP A 324 31.24 -11.85 -10.56
N LYS A 325 31.49 -13.13 -10.86
CA LYS A 325 30.62 -14.24 -10.47
C LYS A 325 30.51 -14.40 -8.96
N ASP A 326 31.59 -14.13 -8.23
CA ASP A 326 31.62 -14.28 -6.77
C ASP A 326 30.72 -13.23 -6.11
N PHE A 327 30.77 -11.98 -6.58
CA PHE A 327 29.85 -10.95 -6.12
C PHE A 327 28.41 -11.29 -6.48
N ASP A 328 28.15 -11.77 -7.70
CA ASP A 328 26.79 -12.09 -8.16
C ASP A 328 26.12 -13.18 -7.28
N ILE A 329 26.89 -14.16 -6.79
CA ILE A 329 26.41 -15.19 -5.86
C ILE A 329 26.02 -14.56 -4.51
N GLU A 330 26.87 -13.71 -3.94
CA GLU A 330 26.62 -13.09 -2.64
C GLU A 330 25.49 -12.04 -2.71
N GLU A 331 25.39 -11.27 -3.81
CA GLU A 331 24.25 -10.39 -4.06
C GLU A 331 22.95 -11.19 -4.09
N ARG A 332 22.93 -12.35 -4.76
CA ARG A 332 21.72 -13.20 -4.82
C ARG A 332 21.30 -13.69 -3.43
N ARG A 333 22.25 -14.13 -2.61
CA ARG A 333 21.99 -14.55 -1.22
C ARG A 333 21.44 -13.40 -0.39
N TYR A 334 22.04 -12.23 -0.50
CA TYR A 334 21.56 -11.00 0.12
C TYR A 334 20.12 -10.65 -0.32
N LYS A 335 19.80 -10.73 -1.61
CA LYS A 335 18.44 -10.43 -2.12
C LYS A 335 17.37 -11.37 -1.58
N VAL A 336 17.71 -12.64 -1.32
CA VAL A 336 16.80 -13.59 -0.65
C VAL A 336 16.54 -13.15 0.79
N LEU A 337 17.58 -12.80 1.54
CA LEU A 337 17.46 -12.27 2.90
C LEU A 337 16.62 -10.99 2.93
N GLN A 338 16.92 -10.03 2.05
CA GLN A 338 16.18 -8.77 1.95
C GLN A 338 14.68 -9.03 1.79
N LYS A 339 14.31 -9.87 0.81
CA LYS A 339 12.90 -10.18 0.53
C LYS A 339 12.20 -10.82 1.74
N ALA A 340 12.90 -11.73 2.45
CA ALA A 340 12.37 -12.36 3.64
C ALA A 340 12.20 -11.37 4.79
N GLY A 341 13.19 -10.50 5.05
CA GLY A 341 13.12 -9.49 6.10
C GLY A 341 12.06 -8.42 5.85
N ASP A 342 11.94 -7.91 4.62
CA ASP A 342 10.87 -6.97 4.23
C ASP A 342 9.47 -7.59 4.43
N SER A 343 9.34 -8.89 4.13
CA SER A 343 8.09 -9.63 4.36
C SER A 343 7.82 -9.81 5.85
N LEU A 344 8.82 -10.21 6.63
CA LEU A 344 8.70 -10.37 8.09
C LEU A 344 8.27 -9.07 8.77
N GLN A 345 8.85 -7.93 8.36
CA GLN A 345 8.45 -6.61 8.88
C GLN A 345 6.97 -6.33 8.62
N LYS A 346 6.51 -6.59 7.40
CA LYS A 346 5.11 -6.37 7.00
C LYS A 346 4.16 -7.27 7.80
N GLU A 347 4.48 -8.55 7.91
CA GLU A 347 3.62 -9.53 8.59
C GLU A 347 3.65 -9.34 10.12
N ALA A 348 4.79 -8.97 10.72
CA ALA A 348 4.88 -8.64 12.15
C ALA A 348 4.00 -7.43 12.51
N LYS A 349 3.98 -6.39 11.66
CA LYS A 349 3.05 -5.27 11.82
C LYS A 349 1.58 -5.73 11.74
N GLY A 350 1.26 -6.56 10.75
CA GLY A 350 -0.09 -7.08 10.55
C GLY A 350 -0.59 -7.97 11.70
N TYR A 351 0.31 -8.72 12.35
CA TYR A 351 -0.03 -9.56 13.50
C TYR A 351 -0.54 -8.75 14.70
N LEU A 352 0.15 -7.67 15.08
CA LEU A 352 -0.29 -6.80 16.19
C LEU A 352 -1.64 -6.15 15.90
N ASP A 353 -1.84 -5.68 14.66
CA ASP A 353 -3.12 -5.13 14.21
C ASP A 353 -4.24 -6.18 14.29
N SER A 354 -3.93 -7.45 13.99
CA SER A 354 -4.89 -8.57 14.07
C SER A 354 -5.24 -8.93 15.51
N LEU A 355 -4.29 -8.91 16.45
CA LEU A 355 -4.57 -9.12 17.88
C LEU A 355 -5.50 -8.06 18.43
N ARG A 356 -5.27 -6.79 18.10
CA ARG A 356 -6.20 -5.72 18.45
C ARG A 356 -7.55 -5.99 17.82
N ALA A 357 -7.58 -6.40 16.54
CA ALA A 357 -8.82 -6.67 15.80
C ALA A 357 -9.72 -7.76 16.36
N VAL A 358 -9.15 -8.79 16.98
CA VAL A 358 -9.96 -9.80 17.63
C VAL A 358 -10.55 -9.28 18.94
N THR A 359 -9.81 -8.53 19.76
CA THR A 359 -10.27 -8.17 21.11
C THR A 359 -11.43 -7.19 21.14
N ALA A 360 -11.39 -6.06 20.41
CA ALA A 360 -12.57 -5.17 20.43
C ALA A 360 -13.71 -5.67 19.51
N SER A 361 -13.47 -6.62 18.58
CA SER A 361 -14.58 -7.32 17.91
C SER A 361 -15.33 -8.18 18.93
N GLN A 362 -14.64 -8.77 19.90
CA GLN A 362 -15.30 -9.45 21.02
C GLN A 362 -16.10 -8.43 21.86
N VAL A 363 -15.59 -7.20 22.09
CA VAL A 363 -16.32 -6.15 22.82
C VAL A 363 -17.63 -5.78 22.10
N THR A 364 -17.60 -5.53 20.79
CA THR A 364 -18.82 -5.19 20.02
C THR A 364 -19.87 -6.29 20.09
N VAL A 365 -19.46 -7.56 19.98
CA VAL A 365 -20.40 -8.69 20.16
C VAL A 365 -21.00 -8.68 21.56
N ALA A 366 -20.19 -8.44 22.58
CA ALA A 366 -20.65 -8.39 23.96
C ALA A 366 -21.60 -7.20 24.24
N GLU A 367 -21.42 -6.05 23.58
CA GLU A 367 -22.32 -4.89 23.68
C GLU A 367 -23.69 -5.20 23.08
N VAL A 368 -23.73 -5.81 21.89
CA VAL A 368 -24.99 -6.21 21.24
C VAL A 368 -25.71 -7.25 22.10
N ILE A 369 -24.99 -8.24 22.63
CA ILE A 369 -25.56 -9.24 23.55
C ILE A 369 -26.08 -8.56 24.83
N SER A 370 -25.28 -7.70 25.47
CA SER A 370 -25.72 -6.96 26.67
C SER A 370 -27.02 -6.19 26.42
N ASN A 371 -27.13 -5.46 25.31
CA ASN A 371 -28.34 -4.71 24.95
C ASN A 371 -29.56 -5.61 24.67
N LEU A 372 -29.38 -6.73 23.96
CA LEU A 372 -30.48 -7.69 23.71
C LEU A 372 -31.00 -8.31 25.01
N TYR A 373 -30.12 -8.57 25.97
CA TYR A 373 -30.48 -9.12 27.28
C TYR A 373 -30.97 -8.05 28.27
N ASP A 374 -30.87 -6.76 27.93
CA ASP A 374 -31.35 -5.65 28.75
C ASP A 374 -32.89 -5.50 28.66
N ASP A 375 -33.51 -5.89 27.54
CA ASP A 375 -34.98 -5.88 27.35
C ASP A 375 -35.70 -6.99 28.16
N SER A 376 -34.97 -8.04 28.58
CA SER A 376 -35.49 -9.09 29.48
C SER A 376 -35.80 -8.62 30.91
N LYS A 377 -35.52 -7.35 31.23
CA LYS A 377 -35.81 -6.71 32.53
C LYS A 377 -37.28 -6.82 32.95
N PHE A 378 -38.22 -6.94 32.01
CA PHE A 378 -39.65 -6.98 32.29
C PHE A 378 -40.22 -8.36 32.64
N VAL A 379 -39.52 -9.46 32.34
CA VAL A 379 -40.08 -10.82 32.50
C VAL A 379 -39.64 -11.48 33.82
N ASN A 380 -38.46 -11.14 34.35
CA ASN A 380 -37.87 -11.82 35.52
C ASN A 380 -37.65 -10.90 36.74
N SER A 381 -38.47 -9.86 36.92
CA SER A 381 -38.35 -8.93 38.05
C SER A 381 -38.68 -9.55 39.43
N SER A 382 -39.14 -10.80 39.48
CA SER A 382 -39.52 -11.51 40.72
C SER A 382 -38.46 -12.49 41.25
N ALA A 383 -37.32 -12.67 40.56
CA ALA A 383 -36.31 -13.66 40.96
C ALA A 383 -34.86 -13.22 40.70
N GLY A 384 -34.45 -12.03 41.13
CA GLY A 384 -33.03 -11.65 41.29
C GLY A 384 -32.07 -12.06 40.16
N GLY A 385 -32.51 -12.02 38.90
CA GLY A 385 -31.81 -12.66 37.78
C GLY A 385 -30.47 -11.97 37.46
N TYR A 386 -29.39 -12.75 37.40
CA TYR A 386 -28.07 -12.30 37.00
C TYR A 386 -28.06 -11.92 35.51
N ASN A 387 -27.66 -10.69 35.17
CA ASN A 387 -27.47 -10.29 33.77
C ASN A 387 -26.09 -10.74 33.29
N VAL A 388 -26.02 -11.99 32.81
CA VAL A 388 -24.80 -12.62 32.25
C VAL A 388 -24.22 -11.81 31.10
N GLY A 389 -25.07 -11.14 30.31
CA GLY A 389 -24.64 -10.27 29.22
C GLY A 389 -23.77 -9.10 29.68
N ASN A 390 -24.10 -8.49 30.82
CA ASN A 390 -23.30 -7.40 31.41
C ASN A 390 -21.95 -7.88 31.98
N TYR A 391 -21.93 -9.07 32.60
CA TYR A 391 -20.67 -9.67 33.07
C TYR A 391 -19.76 -10.09 31.92
N TYR A 392 -20.33 -10.65 30.84
CA TYR A 392 -19.59 -10.94 29.62
C TYR A 392 -18.98 -9.67 29.01
N LEU A 393 -19.77 -8.61 28.89
CA LEU A 393 -19.32 -7.31 28.40
C LEU A 393 -18.14 -6.77 29.22
N GLN A 394 -18.25 -6.79 30.55
CA GLN A 394 -17.17 -6.34 31.43
C GLN A 394 -15.89 -7.17 31.26
N CYS A 395 -15.99 -8.52 31.25
CA CYS A 395 -14.83 -9.40 31.08
C CYS A 395 -14.10 -9.16 29.76
N VAL A 396 -14.83 -8.91 28.67
CA VAL A 396 -14.25 -8.70 27.35
C VAL A 396 -13.67 -7.29 27.21
N GLN A 397 -14.29 -6.27 27.81
CA GLN A 397 -13.73 -4.91 27.89
C GLN A 397 -12.42 -4.87 28.67
N ASP A 398 -12.34 -5.61 29.78
CA ASP A 398 -11.12 -5.76 30.57
C ASP A 398 -10.04 -6.51 29.78
N PHE A 399 -10.40 -7.56 29.05
CA PHE A 399 -9.46 -8.32 28.21
C PHE A 399 -8.90 -7.47 27.05
N ASP A 400 -9.74 -6.66 26.39
CA ASP A 400 -9.32 -5.73 25.34
C ASP A 400 -8.37 -4.65 25.89
N THR A 401 -8.78 -4.01 27.01
CA THR A 401 -7.97 -2.98 27.67
C THR A 401 -6.60 -3.51 28.10
N GLU A 402 -6.54 -4.72 28.65
CA GLU A 402 -5.31 -5.35 29.11
C GLU A 402 -4.43 -5.79 27.93
N THR A 403 -5.03 -6.31 26.85
CA THR A 403 -4.34 -6.65 25.60
C THR A 403 -3.63 -5.41 25.03
N VAL A 404 -4.33 -4.28 24.98
CA VAL A 404 -3.75 -3.02 24.48
C VAL A 404 -2.66 -2.49 25.41
N LYS A 405 -2.85 -2.54 26.74
CA LYS A 405 -1.87 -2.01 27.70
C LYS A 405 -0.62 -2.87 27.83
N GLN A 406 -0.76 -4.19 27.78
CA GLN A 406 0.29 -5.11 28.23
C GLN A 406 0.91 -5.98 27.13
N LEU A 407 0.35 -5.99 25.92
CA LEU A 407 0.94 -6.70 24.79
C LEU A 407 1.46 -5.75 23.71
N ASP A 408 0.88 -4.56 23.58
CA ASP A 408 1.25 -3.61 22.53
C ASP A 408 2.68 -3.07 22.65
N GLY A 409 3.01 -2.53 23.82
CA GLY A 409 4.35 -2.01 24.12
C GLY A 409 5.43 -3.09 23.97
N PRO A 410 5.32 -4.23 24.68
CA PRO A 410 6.29 -5.31 24.59
C PRO A 410 6.45 -5.84 23.16
N PHE A 411 5.37 -6.01 22.40
CA PHE A 411 5.47 -6.47 21.01
C PHE A 411 6.21 -5.45 20.13
N ARG A 412 5.92 -4.16 20.28
CA ARG A 412 6.60 -3.11 19.51
C ARG A 412 8.10 -3.12 19.80
N GLU A 413 8.47 -3.06 21.06
CA GLU A 413 9.87 -2.93 21.50
C GLU A 413 10.71 -4.18 21.20
N THR A 414 10.13 -5.38 21.36
CA THR A 414 10.89 -6.63 21.28
C THR A 414 10.79 -7.34 19.94
N VAL A 415 9.74 -7.06 19.14
CA VAL A 415 9.50 -7.71 17.84
C VAL A 415 9.52 -6.68 16.70
N LEU A 416 8.63 -5.67 16.74
CA LEU A 416 8.42 -4.80 15.58
C LEU A 416 9.59 -3.85 15.31
N ASP A 417 10.13 -3.21 16.34
CA ASP A 417 11.20 -2.23 16.23
C ASP A 417 12.53 -2.88 15.81
N PRO A 418 12.96 -4.02 16.40
CA PRO A 418 14.14 -4.74 15.92
C PRO A 418 14.01 -5.20 14.47
N VAL A 419 12.87 -5.80 14.08
CA VAL A 419 12.64 -6.24 12.70
C VAL A 419 12.64 -5.06 11.71
N THR A 420 12.06 -3.93 12.12
CA THR A 420 12.07 -2.68 11.33
C THR A 420 13.47 -2.10 11.19
N LYS A 421 14.25 -2.09 12.27
CA LYS A 421 15.64 -1.63 12.29
C LYS A 421 16.52 -2.47 11.36
N PHE A 422 16.40 -3.80 11.42
CA PHE A 422 17.13 -4.69 10.51
C PHE A 422 16.81 -4.43 9.04
N SER A 423 15.51 -4.24 8.73
CA SER A 423 15.04 -3.92 7.38
C SER A 423 15.57 -2.57 6.88
N GLY A 424 15.90 -1.65 7.80
CA GLY A 424 16.58 -0.39 7.50
C GLY A 424 17.96 -0.58 6.85
N TYR A 425 18.76 -1.55 7.33
CA TYR A 425 20.11 -1.81 6.80
C TYR A 425 20.11 -2.22 5.32
N PHE A 426 19.05 -2.90 4.85
CA PHE A 426 18.93 -3.26 3.43
C PHE A 426 18.93 -2.03 2.52
N LYS A 427 18.42 -0.88 2.97
CA LYS A 427 18.40 0.36 2.17
C LYS A 427 19.82 0.86 1.89
N GLU A 428 20.65 0.89 2.93
CA GLU A 428 22.04 1.35 2.85
C GLU A 428 22.87 0.43 1.94
N ILE A 429 22.72 -0.88 2.12
CA ILE A 429 23.42 -1.90 1.34
C ILE A 429 22.99 -1.85 -0.13
N ASN A 430 21.71 -1.63 -0.41
CA ASN A 430 21.23 -1.45 -1.79
C ASN A 430 21.84 -0.23 -2.47
N GLU A 431 22.04 0.88 -1.76
CA GLU A 431 22.70 2.06 -2.33
C GLU A 431 24.21 1.82 -2.52
N ALA A 432 24.87 1.05 -1.64
CA ALA A 432 26.25 0.64 -1.83
C ALA A 432 26.43 -0.27 -3.07
N ILE A 433 25.57 -1.29 -3.24
CA ILE A 433 25.53 -2.17 -4.43
C ILE A 433 25.32 -1.35 -5.70
N LYS A 434 24.37 -0.41 -5.69
CA LYS A 434 24.10 0.49 -6.82
C LYS A 434 25.28 1.40 -7.13
N LYS A 435 25.97 1.91 -6.11
CA LYS A 435 27.19 2.71 -6.27
C LYS A 435 28.29 1.88 -6.91
N ARG A 436 28.50 0.64 -6.46
CA ARG A 436 29.43 -0.32 -7.09
C ARG A 436 29.08 -0.52 -8.56
N GLU A 437 27.82 -0.77 -8.90
CA GLU A 437 27.38 -0.99 -10.29
C GLU A 437 27.66 0.23 -11.19
N HIS A 438 27.42 1.45 -10.69
CA HIS A 438 27.80 2.67 -11.43
C HIS A 438 29.31 2.79 -11.62
N LYS A 439 30.11 2.38 -10.62
CA LYS A 439 31.58 2.44 -10.70
C LYS A 439 32.17 1.36 -11.61
N LYS A 440 31.54 0.20 -11.67
CA LYS A 440 31.81 -0.84 -12.66
C LYS A 440 31.60 -0.31 -14.09
N GLN A 441 30.51 0.41 -14.34
CA GLN A 441 30.24 1.03 -15.64
C GLN A 441 31.27 2.11 -16.00
N ASP A 442 31.68 2.95 -15.03
CA ASP A 442 32.76 3.93 -15.21
C ASP A 442 34.08 3.24 -15.59
N TYR A 443 34.43 2.15 -14.90
CA TYR A 443 35.61 1.34 -15.16
C TYR A 443 35.58 0.70 -16.56
N ASP A 444 34.48 0.04 -16.93
CA ASP A 444 34.31 -0.58 -18.25
C ASP A 444 34.39 0.46 -19.38
N ALA A 445 33.84 1.66 -19.17
CA ALA A 445 33.92 2.76 -20.13
C ALA A 445 35.35 3.30 -20.28
N ALA A 446 36.07 3.48 -19.17
CA ALA A 446 37.48 3.89 -19.19
C ALA A 446 38.36 2.83 -19.87
N LYS A 447 38.11 1.55 -19.60
CA LYS A 447 38.82 0.41 -20.20
C LYS A 447 38.61 0.37 -21.72
N ALA A 448 37.37 0.52 -22.17
CA ALA A 448 37.05 0.57 -23.59
C ALA A 448 37.68 1.80 -24.29
N LYS A 449 37.71 2.96 -23.62
CA LYS A 449 38.34 4.19 -24.12
C LYS A 449 39.85 4.03 -24.28
N THR A 450 40.54 3.48 -23.27
CA THR A 450 41.98 3.23 -23.32
C THR A 450 42.33 2.23 -24.42
N ARG A 451 41.58 1.12 -24.52
CA ARG A 451 41.76 0.12 -25.59
C ARG A 451 41.66 0.73 -26.99
N ARG A 452 40.66 1.59 -27.24
CA ARG A 452 40.51 2.30 -28.53
C ARG A 452 41.70 3.19 -28.86
N LEU A 453 42.30 3.85 -27.86
CA LEU A 453 43.47 4.72 -28.04
C LEU A 453 44.77 3.92 -28.24
N VAL A 454 44.84 2.70 -27.71
CA VAL A 454 45.93 1.74 -27.98
C VAL A 454 45.81 1.19 -29.40
N ASP A 455 44.62 0.71 -29.78
CA ASP A 455 44.36 0.12 -31.11
C ASP A 455 44.51 1.17 -32.23
N LYS A 456 44.17 2.43 -31.95
CA LYS A 456 44.31 3.56 -32.88
C LYS A 456 44.90 4.78 -32.16
N PRO A 457 46.25 4.94 -32.18
CA PRO A 457 46.93 6.04 -31.51
C PRO A 457 46.44 7.41 -32.01
N ALA A 458 46.18 8.32 -31.07
CA ALA A 458 45.77 9.68 -31.40
C ALA A 458 46.97 10.52 -31.85
N LYS A 459 46.73 11.53 -32.70
CA LYS A 459 47.77 12.52 -33.10
C LYS A 459 48.38 13.29 -31.93
N ASP A 460 47.66 13.37 -30.81
CA ASP A 460 48.10 14.00 -29.57
C ASP A 460 48.60 12.93 -28.59
N ALA A 461 49.92 12.89 -28.38
CA ALA A 461 50.60 11.91 -27.54
C ALA A 461 50.20 11.98 -26.05
N THR A 462 49.57 13.08 -25.60
CA THR A 462 49.14 13.24 -24.21
C THR A 462 47.82 12.52 -23.89
N LYS A 463 47.06 12.11 -24.92
CA LYS A 463 45.72 11.51 -24.73
C LYS A 463 45.75 10.10 -24.15
N LEU A 464 46.71 9.28 -24.55
CA LEU A 464 46.83 7.91 -24.06
C LEU A 464 47.25 7.88 -22.57
N PRO A 465 48.32 8.58 -22.13
CA PRO A 465 48.67 8.65 -20.70
C PRO A 465 47.54 9.20 -19.80
N ARG A 466 46.76 10.16 -20.31
CA ARG A 466 45.59 10.69 -19.58
C ARG A 466 44.48 9.65 -19.44
N ALA A 467 44.20 8.88 -20.48
CA ALA A 467 43.20 7.82 -20.45
C ALA A 467 43.63 6.64 -19.56
N GLU A 468 44.92 6.30 -19.53
CA GLU A 468 45.48 5.29 -18.61
C GLU A 468 45.37 5.73 -17.14
N LYS A 469 45.65 7.00 -16.85
CA LYS A 469 45.44 7.57 -15.51
C LYS A 469 43.97 7.54 -15.09
N GLU A 470 43.05 7.86 -16.00
CA GLU A 470 41.60 7.78 -15.78
C GLU A 470 41.13 6.33 -15.54
N LEU A 471 41.69 5.37 -16.29
CA LEU A 471 41.42 3.94 -16.12
C LEU A 471 41.88 3.43 -14.75
N ASN A 472 43.11 3.75 -14.33
CA ASN A 472 43.63 3.33 -13.03
C ASN A 472 42.78 3.88 -11.89
N LEU A 473 42.41 5.16 -11.95
CA LEU A 473 41.54 5.76 -10.94
C LEU A 473 40.13 5.15 -10.91
N ALA A 474 39.56 4.83 -12.08
CA ALA A 474 38.26 4.15 -12.15
C ALA A 474 38.33 2.72 -11.61
N LYS A 475 39.44 2.01 -11.87
CA LYS A 475 39.73 0.65 -11.40
C LYS A 475 39.81 0.62 -9.87
N ASP A 476 40.65 1.45 -9.27
CA ASP A 476 40.85 1.49 -7.81
C ASP A 476 39.53 1.79 -7.08
N ILE A 477 38.72 2.73 -7.59
CA ILE A 477 37.43 3.07 -6.98
C ILE A 477 36.44 1.89 -7.07
N TYR A 478 36.41 1.20 -8.20
CA TYR A 478 35.53 0.04 -8.38
C TYR A 478 35.98 -1.13 -7.50
N GLU A 479 37.26 -1.50 -7.54
CA GLU A 479 37.81 -2.64 -6.80
C GLU A 479 37.65 -2.46 -5.30
N ASN A 480 37.91 -1.26 -4.76
CA ASN A 480 37.69 -0.98 -3.35
C ASN A 480 36.24 -1.22 -2.92
N LEU A 481 35.25 -0.71 -3.68
CA LEU A 481 33.84 -0.95 -3.38
C LEU A 481 33.42 -2.41 -3.58
N ASN A 482 34.02 -3.07 -4.56
CA ASN A 482 33.76 -4.47 -4.87
C ASN A 482 34.19 -5.39 -3.72
N GLU A 483 35.43 -5.23 -3.27
CA GLU A 483 36.01 -6.06 -2.21
C GLU A 483 35.33 -5.80 -0.86
N SER A 484 35.02 -4.54 -0.52
CA SER A 484 34.23 -4.24 0.68
C SER A 484 32.88 -4.96 0.68
N LEU A 485 32.12 -4.90 -0.42
CA LEU A 485 30.82 -5.56 -0.48
C LEU A 485 30.93 -7.09 -0.48
N LYS A 486 31.96 -7.66 -1.13
CA LYS A 486 32.22 -9.10 -1.08
C LYS A 486 32.51 -9.59 0.35
N GLN A 487 33.12 -8.76 1.17
CA GLN A 487 33.40 -9.07 2.58
C GLN A 487 32.17 -8.85 3.47
N GLU A 488 31.40 -7.79 3.26
CA GLU A 488 30.30 -7.37 4.13
C GLU A 488 29.00 -8.16 3.89
N LEU A 489 28.65 -8.48 2.64
CA LEU A 489 27.38 -9.17 2.33
C LEU A 489 27.26 -10.54 3.02
N PRO A 490 28.29 -11.42 3.01
CA PRO A 490 28.22 -12.70 3.71
C PRO A 490 28.05 -12.53 5.23
N GLN A 491 28.69 -11.51 5.81
CA GLN A 491 28.60 -11.22 7.25
C GLN A 491 27.19 -10.79 7.62
N LEU A 492 26.57 -9.88 6.86
CA LEU A 492 25.17 -9.51 7.06
C LEU A 492 24.25 -10.72 6.98
N VAL A 493 24.48 -11.59 5.98
CA VAL A 493 23.69 -12.81 5.82
C VAL A 493 23.83 -13.70 7.04
N ALA A 494 25.04 -13.89 7.58
CA ALA A 494 25.27 -14.68 8.79
C ALA A 494 24.60 -14.08 10.04
N LEU A 495 24.60 -12.75 10.18
CA LEU A 495 24.04 -12.04 11.33
C LEU A 495 22.51 -12.16 11.46
N ARG A 496 21.80 -12.56 10.40
CA ARG A 496 20.33 -12.66 10.41
C ARG A 496 19.78 -13.53 11.55
N VAL A 497 20.44 -14.65 11.85
CA VAL A 497 19.97 -15.65 12.84
C VAL A 497 20.07 -15.07 14.25
N PRO A 498 21.28 -14.73 14.75
CA PRO A 498 21.40 -14.18 16.11
C PRO A 498 20.67 -12.84 16.30
N TYR A 499 20.39 -12.11 15.21
CA TYR A 499 19.60 -10.88 15.28
C TYR A 499 18.09 -11.15 15.46
N TYR A 500 17.52 -12.11 14.74
CA TYR A 500 16.08 -12.39 14.79
C TYR A 500 15.68 -13.34 15.92
N ASP A 501 16.59 -14.18 16.43
CA ASP A 501 16.28 -15.15 17.49
C ASP A 501 15.60 -14.53 18.72
N PRO A 502 16.09 -13.41 19.30
CA PRO A 502 15.43 -12.79 20.46
C PRO A 502 14.02 -12.26 20.14
N SER A 503 13.81 -11.70 18.95
CA SER A 503 12.50 -11.22 18.51
C SER A 503 11.52 -12.36 18.26
N PHE A 504 11.99 -13.50 17.76
CA PHE A 504 11.16 -14.70 17.61
C PHE A 504 10.77 -15.30 18.96
N GLU A 505 11.71 -15.39 19.91
CA GLU A 505 11.41 -15.84 21.27
C GLU A 505 10.40 -14.92 21.97
N ALA A 506 10.58 -13.60 21.86
CA ALA A 506 9.66 -12.62 22.42
C ALA A 506 8.27 -12.72 21.80
N LEU A 507 8.19 -12.89 20.47
CA LEU A 507 6.94 -13.11 19.76
C LEU A 507 6.16 -14.27 20.39
N VAL A 508 6.78 -15.46 20.49
CA VAL A 508 6.13 -16.66 21.06
C VAL A 508 5.62 -16.42 22.48
N LYS A 509 6.42 -15.77 23.34
CA LYS A 509 6.00 -15.45 24.72
C LYS A 509 4.78 -14.53 24.75
N ILE A 510 4.73 -13.54 23.86
CA ILE A 510 3.58 -12.62 23.74
C ILE A 510 2.33 -13.37 23.27
N GLN A 511 2.44 -14.28 22.30
CA GLN A 511 1.27 -15.05 21.84
C GLN A 511 0.74 -15.97 22.96
N LEU A 512 1.64 -16.65 23.69
CA LEU A 512 1.26 -17.50 24.81
C LEU A 512 0.52 -16.71 25.90
N ARG A 513 1.03 -15.51 26.21
CA ARG A 513 0.42 -14.63 27.19
C ARG A 513 -0.98 -14.19 26.78
N PHE A 514 -1.15 -13.74 25.54
CA PHE A 514 -2.44 -13.35 25.00
C PHE A 514 -3.50 -14.46 25.13
N CYS A 515 -3.15 -15.69 24.72
CA CYS A 515 -4.05 -16.83 24.81
C CYS A 515 -4.40 -17.19 26.26
N THR A 516 -3.42 -17.13 27.17
CA THR A 516 -3.60 -17.49 28.59
C THR A 516 -4.49 -16.47 29.31
N ASP A 517 -4.26 -15.17 29.07
CA ASP A 517 -5.06 -14.10 29.66
C ASP A 517 -6.50 -14.16 29.13
N GLY A 518 -6.68 -14.41 27.83
CA GLY A 518 -8.00 -14.55 27.22
C GLY A 518 -8.82 -15.71 27.80
N TYR A 519 -8.20 -16.89 27.92
CA TYR A 519 -8.83 -18.04 28.56
C TYR A 519 -9.23 -17.73 30.01
N THR A 520 -8.30 -17.20 30.80
CA THR A 520 -8.52 -16.93 32.23
C THR A 520 -9.67 -15.95 32.46
N ARG A 521 -9.79 -14.90 31.64
CA ARG A 521 -10.86 -13.91 31.74
C ARG A 521 -12.21 -14.48 31.33
N LEU A 522 -12.28 -15.21 30.21
CA LEU A 522 -13.54 -15.74 29.72
C LEU A 522 -14.07 -16.90 30.58
N ALA A 523 -13.20 -17.70 31.18
CA ALA A 523 -13.59 -18.77 32.09
C ALA A 523 -14.40 -18.26 33.30
N GLN A 524 -14.17 -17.01 33.74
CA GLN A 524 -14.92 -16.40 34.86
C GLN A 524 -16.41 -16.19 34.54
N ILE A 525 -16.81 -16.19 33.27
CA ILE A 525 -18.21 -16.00 32.88
C ILE A 525 -19.02 -17.27 33.15
N GLN A 526 -18.38 -18.45 33.10
CA GLN A 526 -19.05 -19.74 33.25
C GLN A 526 -19.81 -19.85 34.57
N GLN A 527 -19.36 -19.18 35.64
CA GLN A 527 -20.04 -19.20 36.94
C GLN A 527 -21.40 -18.50 36.93
N TYR A 528 -21.63 -17.59 35.98
CA TYR A 528 -22.87 -16.82 35.84
C TYR A 528 -23.87 -17.46 34.86
N LEU A 529 -23.45 -18.47 34.07
CA LEU A 529 -24.36 -19.25 33.24
C LEU A 529 -25.32 -20.09 34.09
N ASP A 530 -26.50 -20.42 33.53
CA ASP A 530 -27.50 -21.18 34.26
C ASP A 530 -26.96 -22.55 34.70
N GLN A 531 -27.41 -22.99 35.88
CA GLN A 531 -26.88 -24.16 36.54
C GLN A 531 -27.07 -25.44 35.72
N GLN A 532 -28.19 -25.56 34.99
CA GLN A 532 -28.44 -26.70 34.12
C GLN A 532 -27.45 -26.75 32.95
N SER A 533 -27.17 -25.62 32.28
CA SER A 533 -26.18 -25.58 31.20
C SER A 533 -24.76 -25.88 31.68
N ARG A 534 -24.42 -25.51 32.93
CA ARG A 534 -23.14 -25.86 33.55
C ARG A 534 -23.04 -27.36 33.87
N ASP A 535 -24.13 -27.94 34.38
CA ASP A 535 -24.22 -29.37 34.66
C ASP A 535 -24.22 -30.18 33.36
N ASP A 536 -24.93 -29.72 32.32
CA ASP A 536 -24.91 -30.33 30.99
C ASP A 536 -23.51 -30.24 30.36
N TYR A 537 -22.78 -29.13 30.55
CA TYR A 537 -21.38 -29.01 30.11
C TYR A 537 -20.46 -29.99 30.83
N ALA A 538 -20.54 -30.06 32.16
CA ALA A 538 -19.73 -30.96 32.98
C ALA A 538 -20.03 -32.45 32.71
N ASN A 539 -21.25 -32.77 32.27
CA ASN A 539 -21.66 -34.13 31.91
C ASN A 539 -21.51 -34.43 30.40
N GLY A 540 -20.97 -33.51 29.59
CA GLY A 540 -20.80 -33.68 28.15
C GLY A 540 -22.10 -33.72 27.34
N LEU A 541 -23.21 -33.28 27.92
CA LEU A 541 -24.56 -33.24 27.33
C LEU A 541 -24.90 -31.90 26.68
N LEU A 542 -24.08 -30.87 26.89
CA LEU A 542 -24.33 -29.52 26.38
C LEU A 542 -24.37 -29.47 24.85
N ASP A 543 -23.47 -30.20 24.18
CA ASP A 543 -23.38 -30.21 22.71
C ASP A 543 -24.67 -30.77 22.09
N ASP A 544 -25.21 -31.88 22.63
CA ASP A 544 -26.47 -32.47 22.17
C ASP A 544 -27.66 -31.51 22.38
N ARG A 545 -27.65 -30.76 23.48
CA ARG A 545 -28.68 -29.75 23.78
C ARG A 545 -28.58 -28.54 22.85
N ILE A 546 -27.36 -28.07 22.58
CA ILE A 546 -27.11 -26.99 21.62
C ILE A 546 -27.54 -27.41 20.21
N ASP A 547 -27.19 -28.63 19.77
CA ASP A 547 -27.60 -29.17 18.47
C ASP A 547 -29.12 -29.26 18.33
N SER A 548 -29.81 -29.71 19.39
CA SER A 548 -31.27 -29.71 19.42
C SER A 548 -31.86 -28.30 19.32
N LEU A 549 -31.28 -27.31 20.00
CA LEU A 549 -31.73 -25.92 19.93
C LEU A 549 -31.47 -25.31 18.55
N LEU A 550 -30.31 -25.59 17.94
CA LEU A 550 -29.96 -25.13 16.60
C LEU A 550 -30.91 -25.71 15.54
N GLN A 551 -31.31 -26.98 15.67
CA GLN A 551 -32.31 -27.59 14.80
C GLN A 551 -33.68 -26.92 14.95
N GLN A 552 -34.10 -26.61 16.18
CA GLN A 552 -35.34 -25.85 16.43
C GLN A 552 -35.28 -24.45 15.80
N MET A 553 -34.15 -23.74 15.95
CA MET A 553 -33.94 -22.43 15.30
C MET A 553 -34.00 -22.50 13.77
N GLN A 554 -33.40 -23.53 13.16
CA GLN A 554 -33.43 -23.74 11.69
C GLN A 554 -34.85 -24.01 11.16
N SER A 555 -35.69 -24.68 11.94
CA SER A 555 -37.06 -25.00 11.56
C SER A 555 -38.04 -23.81 11.63
N LEU A 556 -37.58 -22.61 12.04
CA LEU A 556 -38.42 -21.42 12.28
C LEU A 556 -39.60 -21.68 13.25
N ASP A 557 -39.55 -22.75 14.04
CA ASP A 557 -40.52 -23.07 15.09
C ASP A 557 -40.38 -22.14 16.33
N ILE A 558 -39.71 -20.99 16.15
CA ILE A 558 -39.44 -19.99 17.19
C ILE A 558 -40.74 -19.44 17.83
N CYS A 559 -41.88 -19.52 17.14
CA CYS A 559 -43.19 -19.21 17.74
C CYS A 559 -43.66 -20.25 18.78
N ALA A 560 -43.09 -21.45 18.82
CA ALA A 560 -43.41 -22.49 19.80
C ALA A 560 -42.56 -22.41 21.10
N LEU A 561 -41.47 -21.64 21.10
CA LEU A 561 -40.62 -21.44 22.30
C LEU A 561 -41.27 -20.54 23.37
N GLY A 562 -42.36 -19.85 23.03
CA GLY A 562 -43.12 -18.99 23.96
C GLY A 562 -44.36 -19.62 24.58
N ILE A 563 -44.66 -20.90 24.32
CA ILE A 563 -45.84 -21.58 24.90
C ILE A 563 -45.39 -22.87 25.59
N LYS A 564 -45.02 -22.74 26.87
CA LYS A 564 -45.29 -23.76 27.90
C LYS A 564 -45.54 -23.08 29.23
#